data_AF-A0A9W7KRZ1-F1
#
_entry.id   AF-A0A9W7KRZ1-F1
#
_cell.length_a   1.000
_cell.length_b   1.000
_cell.length_c   1.000
_cell.angle_alpha   90.00
_cell.angle_beta   90.00
_cell.angle_gamma   90.00
#
_symmetry.space_group_name_H-M   'P 1'
#
loop_
_entity.id
_entity.type
_entity.pdbx_description
1 polymer ?
#
loop_
_entity_poly.entity_id
_entity_poly.type
_entity_poly.pdbx_seq_one_letter_code
_entity_poly.pdbx_strand_id
1 'polypeptide(L)' 'MKNMRWLTIDPYPAVTLNCRDAVQRCYAGLCDCGQPERYALEAAVTVFRYHHPETPPFQAETIVSQWVAGPVRH' A
#
# COMPACT_ATOMS: atom_id res chain seq x y z
N MET A 1 -20.71 -6.55 -13.74
CA MET A 1 -21.35 -5.71 -12.70
C MET A 1 -20.68 -6.05 -11.37
N LYS A 2 -20.06 -5.06 -10.72
CA LYS A 2 -19.23 -5.20 -9.51
C LYS A 2 -20.13 -5.53 -8.31
N ASN A 3 -19.98 -6.70 -7.69
CA ASN A 3 -20.68 -7.01 -6.45
C ASN A 3 -19.67 -7.25 -5.32
N MET A 4 -19.55 -6.19 -4.51
CA MET A 4 -18.92 -6.11 -3.21
C MET A 4 -19.34 -7.27 -2.31
N ARG A 5 -18.36 -8.01 -1.78
CA ARG A 5 -18.62 -8.95 -0.69
C ARG A 5 -17.39 -9.09 0.19
N TRP A 6 -17.23 -8.15 1.12
CA TRP A 6 -16.36 -8.32 2.29
C TRP A 6 -17.10 -7.74 3.50
N LEU A 7 -18.03 -8.54 4.01
CA LEU A 7 -18.59 -8.40 5.35
C LEU A 7 -18.04 -9.58 6.15
N THR A 8 -16.88 -9.37 6.77
CA THR A 8 -16.49 -10.12 7.96
C THR A 8 -16.03 -9.10 8.99
N ILE A 9 -16.53 -9.29 10.20
CA ILE A 9 -16.47 -8.38 11.33
C ILE A 9 -15.17 -8.68 12.08
N ASP A 10 -14.22 -7.76 12.09
CA ASP A 10 -13.00 -7.86 12.91
C ASP A 10 -13.07 -6.86 14.09
N PRO A 11 -13.19 -7.32 15.35
CA PRO A 11 -13.31 -6.47 16.53
C PRO A 11 -11.96 -6.07 17.17
N TYR A 12 -10.93 -5.76 16.37
CA TYR A 12 -9.66 -5.13 16.80
C TYR A 12 -9.26 -4.06 15.76
N PRO A 13 -8.61 -2.94 16.15
CA PRO A 13 -8.79 -1.64 15.50
C PRO A 13 -8.48 -1.71 14.00
N ALA A 14 -9.49 -1.32 13.21
CA ALA A 14 -9.55 -1.28 11.75
C ALA A 14 -8.54 -0.32 11.08
N VAL A 15 -7.39 -0.08 11.71
CA VAL A 15 -6.37 0.90 11.33
C VAL A 15 -5.11 0.23 10.75
N THR A 16 -5.05 -1.10 10.67
CA THR A 16 -3.85 -1.82 10.18
C THR A 16 -4.07 -2.58 8.86
N LEU A 17 -5.29 -3.04 8.55
CA LEU A 17 -5.61 -3.71 7.28
C LEU A 17 -5.81 -2.73 6.10
N ASN A 18 -6.05 -1.46 6.40
CA ASN A 18 -6.32 -0.39 5.44
C ASN A 18 -5.04 0.25 4.87
N CYS A 19 -3.97 0.40 5.65
CA CYS A 19 -2.76 1.09 5.19
C CYS A 19 -2.04 0.30 4.08
N ARG A 20 -1.87 -1.02 4.25
CA ARG A 20 -1.24 -1.86 3.23
C ARG A 20 -2.06 -1.88 1.93
N ASP A 21 -3.38 -2.06 2.03
CA ASP A 21 -4.28 -2.05 0.87
C ASP A 21 -4.30 -0.67 0.17
N ALA A 22 -4.29 0.43 0.93
CA ALA A 22 -4.20 1.78 0.38
C ALA A 22 -2.89 2.03 -0.37
N VAL A 23 -1.76 1.60 0.20
CA VAL A 23 -0.43 1.68 -0.43
C VAL A 23 -0.37 0.84 -1.71
N GLN A 24 -0.85 -0.41 -1.66
CA GLN A 24 -0.87 -1.30 -2.82
C GLN A 24 -1.79 -0.78 -3.93
N ARG A 25 -2.96 -0.23 -3.59
CA ARG A 25 -3.87 0.39 -4.57
C ARG A 25 -3.29 1.67 -5.17
N CYS A 26 -2.61 2.49 -4.36
CA CYS A 26 -1.94 3.68 -4.86
C CYS A 26 -0.84 3.31 -5.87
N TYR A 27 0.02 2.36 -5.50
CA TYR A 27 1.07 1.87 -6.38
C TYR A 27 0.51 1.27 -7.66
N ALA A 28 -0.40 0.29 -7.56
CA ALA A 28 -0.99 -0.39 -8.71
C ALA A 28 -1.76 0.58 -9.61
N GLY A 29 -2.53 1.52 -9.03
CA GLY A 29 -3.27 2.52 -9.79
C GLY A 29 -2.35 3.45 -10.58
N LEU A 30 -1.20 3.85 -10.02
CA LEU A 30 -0.23 4.68 -10.73
C LEU A 30 0.47 3.89 -11.84
N CYS A 31 0.84 2.64 -11.59
CA CYS A 31 1.39 1.74 -12.62
C CYS A 31 0.39 1.52 -13.77
N ASP A 32 -0.90 1.28 -13.45
CA ASP A 32 -1.98 1.12 -14.45
C ASP A 32 -2.19 2.39 -15.29
N CYS A 33 -1.92 3.57 -14.73
CA CYS A 33 -1.92 4.84 -15.45
C CYS A 33 -0.65 5.08 -16.31
N GLY A 34 0.27 4.12 -16.35
CA GLY A 34 1.53 4.21 -17.09
C GLY A 34 2.62 5.03 -16.39
N GLN A 35 2.48 5.31 -15.08
CA GLN A 35 3.56 5.95 -14.34
C GLN A 35 4.72 4.98 -14.12
N PRO A 36 5.97 5.45 -14.21
CA PRO A 36 7.14 4.69 -13.80
C PRO A 36 7.01 4.15 -12.37
N GLU A 37 7.41 2.89 -12.16
CA GLU A 37 7.33 2.21 -10.87
C GLU A 37 8.00 2.99 -9.73
N ARG A 38 9.09 3.72 -10.02
CA ARG A 38 9.77 4.60 -9.06
C ARG A 38 8.84 5.67 -8.49
N TYR A 39 8.04 6.30 -9.35
CA TYR A 39 7.12 7.37 -8.93
C TYR A 39 5.88 6.79 -8.24
N ALA A 40 5.43 5.61 -8.67
CA ALA A 40 4.39 4.88 -7.98
C ALA A 40 4.83 4.49 -6.55
N LEU A 41 6.08 4.06 -6.38
CA LEU A 41 6.66 3.72 -5.08
C LEU A 41 6.78 4.95 -4.17
N GLU A 42 7.32 6.06 -4.68
CA GLU A 42 7.43 7.32 -3.91
C GLU A 42 6.06 7.83 -3.43
N ALA A 43 5.03 7.76 -4.28
CA ALA A 43 3.68 8.13 -3.90
C ALA A 43 3.11 7.18 -2.83
N ALA A 44 3.33 5.87 -2.98
CA ALA A 44 2.89 4.87 -2.01
C ALA A 44 3.59 5.04 -0.65
N VAL A 45 4.88 5.41 -0.63
CA VAL A 45 5.63 5.79 0.59
C VAL A 45 5.04 7.04 1.24
N THR A 46 4.62 8.02 0.44
CA THR A 46 3.97 9.23 0.96
C THR A 46 2.64 8.90 1.64
N VAL A 47 1.82 8.04 1.03
CA VAL A 47 0.57 7.54 1.63
C VAL A 47 0.87 6.81 2.94
N PHE A 48 1.87 5.93 2.96
CA PHE A 48 2.27 5.22 4.18
C PHE A 48 2.69 6.19 5.30
N ARG A 49 3.54 7.18 4.99
CA ARG A 49 4.05 8.15 5.97
C ARG A 49 2.98 9.14 6.46
N TYR A 50 1.93 9.37 5.68
CA TYR A 50 0.78 10.14 6.13
C TYR A 50 0.08 9.47 7.32
N HIS A 51 -0.01 8.13 7.30
CA HIS A 51 -0.60 7.34 8.38
C HIS A 51 0.39 7.00 9.49
N HIS A 52 1.69 6.90 9.16
CA HIS A 52 2.77 6.55 10.08
C HIS A 52 3.89 7.61 10.07
N PRO A 53 3.61 8.85 10.51
CA PRO A 53 4.62 9.92 10.55
C PRO A 53 5.80 9.59 11.48
N GLU A 54 5.61 8.70 12.46
CA GLU A 54 6.64 8.19 13.35
C GLU A 54 7.67 7.28 12.66
N THR A 55 7.35 6.74 11.48
CA THR A 55 8.25 5.84 10.77
C THR A 55 9.30 6.63 9.98
N PRO A 56 10.61 6.38 10.18
CA PRO A 56 11.67 7.03 9.42
C PRO A 56 11.53 6.80 7.90
N PRO A 57 11.93 7.77 7.05
CA PRO A 57 11.75 7.69 5.60
C PRO A 57 12.35 6.42 4.98
N PHE A 58 13.57 6.07 5.37
CA PHE A 58 14.27 4.88 4.89
C PHE A 58 13.54 3.57 5.26
N GLN A 59 12.98 3.54 6.47
CA GLN A 59 12.23 2.38 6.96
C GLN A 59 10.87 2.27 6.26
N ALA A 60 10.19 3.40 6.03
CA ALA A 60 8.94 3.45 5.27
C ALA A 60 9.13 2.94 3.82
N GLU A 61 10.20 3.36 3.14
CA GLU A 61 10.51 2.91 1.80
C GLU A 61 10.75 1.39 1.75
N THR A 62 11.51 0.85 2.71
CA THR A 62 11.76 -0.60 2.83
C THR A 62 10.47 -1.38 3.05
N ILE A 63 9.58 -0.91 3.93
CA ILE A 63 8.30 -1.57 4.20
C ILE A 63 7.41 -1.55 2.95
N VAL A 64 7.28 -0.40 2.30
CA VAL A 64 6.41 -0.23 1.14
C VAL A 64 6.94 -1.02 -0.06
N SER A 65 8.25 -1.01 -0.31
CA SER A 65 8.87 -1.81 -1.37
C SER A 65 8.62 -3.31 -1.18
N GLN A 66 8.71 -3.83 0.05
CA GLN A 66 8.33 -5.22 0.36
C GLN A 66 6.86 -5.53 0.09
N TRP A 67 5.96 -4.56 0.28
CA TRP A 67 4.53 -4.76 0.04
C TRP A 67 4.16 -4.76 -1.44
N VAL A 68 4.87 -3.99 -2.27
CA VAL A 68 4.62 -3.89 -3.72
C VAL A 68 5.41 -4.89 -4.55
N ALA A 69 6.56 -5.38 -4.06
CA ALA A 69 7.40 -6.36 -4.76
C ALA A 69 6.70 -7.70 -5.04
N GLY A 70 5.52 -7.95 -4.44
CA GLY A 70 4.76 -9.18 -4.61
C GLY A 70 5.48 -10.41 -4.04
N PRO A 71 4.84 -11.59 -4.06
CA PRO A 71 5.55 -12.82 -3.76
C PRO A 71 6.64 -13.04 -4.81
N VAL A 72 7.89 -13.15 -4.36
CA VAL A 72 9.03 -13.56 -5.21
C VAL A 72 8.63 -14.86 -5.89
N ARG A 73 8.33 -14.81 -7.19
CA ARG A 73 8.17 -16.02 -8.00
C ARG A 73 9.58 -16.56 -8.23
N HIS A 74 9.99 -17.49 -7.38
CA HIS A 74 11.14 -18.37 -7.61
C HIS A 74 10.89 -19.27 -8.82
#